data_AF-A0A848WXR2-F1
#
_entry.id   AF-A0A848WXR2-F1
#
_cell.length_a   1.000
_cell.length_b   1.000
_cell.length_c   1.000
_cell.angle_alpha   90.00
_cell.angle_beta   90.00
_cell.angle_gamma   90.00
#
_symmetry.space_group_name_H-M   'P 1'
#
loop_
_entity.id
_entity.type
_entity.pdbx_description
1 polymer ?
#
loop_
_entity_poly.entity_id
_entity_poly.type
_entity_poly.pdbx_seq_one_letter_code
_entity_poly.pdbx_strand_id
1 'polypeptide(L)'
;VKAYPTFRPDKAMAVNEPESFAEWITKLSQVSDLRIDSFADFKNAIRARHDFFHEQGGRLSDHGLNHCFSEFCTDDEAASIFEKARAGTAATDEEFRKFATSLMLFFGDLDAEKCWTKQLHVGAMRNNNGLLFNEIGTDIGCDSIGDWNQGEAMSRYLGRLSETGNLPQVVLYNLNPADNYLFATMAGNFTGVQFGSGWWFLDQKEAMEWQMNALSNCGLLSKFIGMLTDSRSFMSFPRHEYFRRTLCNLLGNDAEAGLIPNDDTLLGPMVENICFANVRDFLRLEL
;
A
#
# COMPACT_ATOMS: atom_id res chain seq x y z
N VAL A 1 8.15 -16.78 16.88
CA VAL A 1 8.03 -15.81 15.77
C VAL A 1 6.98 -16.33 14.83
N LYS A 2 5.92 -15.57 14.56
CA LYS A 2 4.92 -15.93 13.54
C LYS A 2 5.27 -15.20 12.24
N ALA A 3 5.06 -15.86 11.11
CA ALA A 3 5.31 -15.32 9.79
C ALA A 3 4.01 -15.44 8.97
N TYR A 4 3.55 -14.32 8.42
CA TYR A 4 2.29 -14.22 7.71
C TYR A 4 2.51 -13.73 6.28
N PRO A 5 1.72 -14.20 5.30
CA PRO A 5 1.78 -13.71 3.94
C PRO A 5 1.03 -12.37 3.78
N THR A 6 1.50 -11.54 2.85
CA THR A 6 0.81 -10.33 2.38
C THR A 6 0.47 -10.49 0.91
N PHE A 7 -0.77 -10.19 0.53
CA PHE A 7 -1.27 -10.36 -0.83
C PHE A 7 -0.91 -9.16 -1.71
N ARG A 8 -0.10 -9.37 -2.75
CA ARG A 8 0.35 -8.30 -3.65
C ARG A 8 0.07 -8.63 -5.12
N PRO A 9 -1.12 -8.28 -5.64
CA PRO A 9 -1.55 -8.67 -6.98
C PRO A 9 -1.19 -7.64 -8.08
N ASP A 10 -0.13 -6.83 -7.93
CA ASP A 10 0.21 -5.74 -8.87
C ASP A 10 0.23 -6.20 -10.35
N LYS A 11 0.80 -7.38 -10.61
CA LYS A 11 0.90 -7.96 -11.96
C LYS A 11 -0.44 -8.35 -12.58
N ALA A 12 -1.52 -8.44 -11.79
CA ALA A 12 -2.86 -8.71 -12.28
C ALA A 12 -3.43 -7.57 -13.15
N MET A 13 -2.84 -6.37 -13.07
CA MET A 13 -3.32 -5.19 -13.80
C MET A 13 -2.60 -4.95 -15.14
N ALA A 14 -1.56 -5.73 -15.48
CA ALA A 14 -0.63 -5.44 -16.57
C ALA A 14 -1.17 -5.71 -18.00
N VAL A 15 -2.41 -5.31 -18.30
CA VAL A 15 -3.06 -5.51 -19.61
C VAL A 15 -2.40 -4.74 -20.77
N ASN A 16 -1.54 -3.77 -20.46
CA ASN A 16 -0.69 -3.06 -21.40
C ASN A 16 0.55 -3.89 -21.82
N GLU A 17 0.84 -5.00 -21.14
CA GLU A 17 1.90 -5.96 -21.45
C GLU A 17 1.32 -7.37 -21.68
N PRO A 18 0.64 -7.61 -22.82
CA PRO A 18 -0.19 -8.79 -23.01
C PRO A 18 0.57 -10.12 -22.92
N GLU A 19 1.86 -10.16 -23.30
CA GLU A 19 2.69 -11.37 -23.19
C GLU A 19 2.94 -11.74 -21.73
N SER A 20 3.42 -10.79 -20.91
CA SER A 20 3.69 -11.02 -19.48
C SER A 20 2.39 -11.28 -18.70
N PHE A 21 1.29 -10.62 -19.11
CA PHE A 21 -0.03 -10.84 -18.55
C PHE A 21 -0.59 -12.24 -18.85
N ALA A 22 -0.41 -12.75 -20.07
CA ALA A 22 -0.84 -14.11 -20.43
C ALA A 22 -0.09 -15.20 -19.65
N GLU A 23 1.23 -15.02 -19.45
CA GLU A 23 2.01 -15.90 -18.56
C GLU A 23 1.49 -15.85 -17.12
N TRP A 24 1.15 -14.66 -16.64
CA TRP A 24 0.62 -14.47 -15.29
C TRP A 24 -0.74 -15.14 -15.12
N ILE A 25 -1.67 -14.98 -16.08
CA ILE A 25 -2.98 -15.67 -16.10
C ILE A 25 -2.78 -17.19 -16.10
N THR A 26 -1.84 -17.71 -16.89
CA THR A 26 -1.56 -19.15 -16.95
C THR A 26 -1.13 -19.68 -15.58
N LYS A 27 -0.21 -18.96 -14.91
CA LYS A 27 0.21 -19.30 -13.54
C LYS A 27 -0.94 -19.20 -12.55
N LEU A 28 -1.74 -18.13 -12.62
CA LEU A 28 -2.93 -17.95 -11.77
C LEU A 28 -3.91 -19.11 -11.92
N SER A 29 -4.23 -19.50 -13.16
CA SER A 29 -5.11 -20.63 -13.46
C SER A 29 -4.60 -21.93 -12.84
N GLN A 30 -3.29 -22.21 -12.97
CA GLN A 30 -2.66 -23.40 -12.37
C GLN A 30 -2.72 -23.39 -10.84
N VAL A 31 -2.40 -22.27 -10.18
CA VAL A 31 -2.36 -22.22 -8.70
C VAL A 31 -3.74 -22.05 -8.06
N SER A 32 -4.75 -21.65 -8.83
CA SER A 32 -6.15 -21.58 -8.37
C SER A 32 -6.96 -22.83 -8.72
N ASP A 33 -6.43 -23.71 -9.59
CA ASP A 33 -7.16 -24.84 -10.19
C ASP A 33 -8.49 -24.41 -10.85
N LEU A 34 -8.47 -23.23 -11.48
CA LEU A 34 -9.62 -22.64 -12.14
C LEU A 34 -9.27 -22.29 -13.59
N ARG A 35 -10.17 -22.64 -14.51
CA ARG A 35 -10.08 -22.20 -15.90
C ARG A 35 -10.46 -20.72 -15.98
N ILE A 36 -9.66 -19.93 -16.69
CA ILE A 36 -9.86 -18.49 -16.85
C ILE A 36 -10.18 -18.20 -18.32
N ASP A 37 -11.46 -18.24 -18.67
CA ASP A 37 -11.94 -17.96 -20.04
C ASP A 37 -12.58 -16.59 -20.19
N SER A 38 -12.91 -15.93 -19.07
CA SER A 38 -13.59 -14.64 -19.03
C SER A 38 -13.03 -13.77 -17.91
N PHE A 39 -13.37 -12.47 -17.94
CA PHE A 39 -13.04 -11.56 -16.84
C PHE A 39 -13.71 -11.96 -15.51
N ALA A 40 -14.89 -12.57 -15.55
CA ALA A 40 -15.53 -13.11 -14.35
C ALA A 40 -14.72 -14.26 -13.75
N ASP A 41 -14.25 -15.19 -14.58
CA ASP A 41 -13.39 -16.30 -14.13
C ASP A 41 -12.07 -15.78 -13.57
N PHE A 42 -11.52 -14.72 -14.17
CA PHE A 42 -10.31 -14.06 -13.69
C PHE A 42 -10.49 -13.49 -12.28
N LYS A 43 -11.58 -12.75 -12.04
CA LYS A 43 -11.92 -12.26 -10.69
C LYS A 43 -12.13 -13.41 -9.71
N ASN A 44 -12.79 -14.49 -10.13
CA ASN A 44 -12.99 -15.69 -9.30
C ASN A 44 -11.67 -16.37 -8.93
N ALA A 45 -10.73 -16.48 -9.87
CA ALA A 45 -9.41 -17.05 -9.62
C ALA A 45 -8.59 -16.18 -8.65
N ILE A 46 -8.63 -14.86 -8.78
CA ILE A 46 -8.00 -13.94 -7.82
C ILE A 46 -8.63 -14.10 -6.43
N ARG A 47 -9.97 -14.13 -6.35
CA ARG A 47 -10.70 -14.34 -5.09
C ARG A 47 -10.29 -15.63 -4.41
N ALA A 48 -10.21 -16.74 -5.15
CA ALA A 48 -9.74 -18.02 -4.61
C ALA A 48 -8.31 -17.93 -4.05
N ARG A 49 -7.43 -17.13 -4.65
CA ARG A 49 -6.09 -16.88 -4.11
C ARG A 49 -6.11 -15.95 -2.89
N HIS A 50 -6.98 -14.95 -2.86
CA HIS A 50 -7.19 -14.10 -1.67
C HIS A 50 -7.68 -14.93 -0.48
N ASP A 51 -8.68 -15.80 -0.71
CA ASP A 51 -9.18 -16.76 0.28
C ASP A 51 -8.07 -17.68 0.80
N PHE A 52 -7.25 -18.25 -0.10
CA PHE A 52 -6.10 -19.05 0.30
C PHE A 52 -5.13 -18.26 1.19
N PHE A 53 -4.80 -17.00 0.86
CA PHE A 53 -3.95 -16.16 1.71
C PHE A 53 -4.59 -15.93 3.08
N HIS A 54 -5.92 -15.80 3.16
CA HIS A 54 -6.65 -15.69 4.43
C HIS A 54 -6.46 -16.94 5.30
N GLU A 55 -6.59 -18.11 4.70
CA GLU A 55 -6.41 -19.42 5.35
C GLU A 55 -4.97 -19.60 5.86
N GLN A 56 -3.98 -19.05 5.17
CA GLN A 56 -2.58 -19.01 5.62
C GLN A 56 -2.30 -17.92 6.68
N GLY A 57 -3.34 -17.26 7.20
CA GLY A 57 -3.24 -16.23 8.23
C GLY A 57 -2.95 -14.82 7.70
N GLY A 58 -2.93 -14.62 6.38
CA GLY A 58 -2.78 -13.30 5.76
C GLY A 58 -3.95 -12.37 6.11
N ARG A 59 -3.64 -11.12 6.46
CA ARG A 59 -4.62 -10.07 6.79
C ARG A 59 -4.30 -8.74 6.11
N LEU A 60 -3.33 -8.75 5.21
CA LEU A 60 -2.83 -7.57 4.53
C LEU A 60 -2.82 -7.78 3.02
N SER A 61 -3.18 -6.73 2.29
CA SER A 61 -2.82 -6.56 0.90
C SER A 61 -1.83 -5.40 0.74
N ASP A 62 -1.00 -5.45 -0.29
CA ASP A 62 -0.03 -4.41 -0.61
C ASP A 62 -0.05 -4.10 -2.10
N HIS A 63 0.02 -2.81 -2.43
CA HIS A 63 -0.08 -2.32 -3.80
C HIS A 63 0.98 -1.25 -4.06
N GLY A 64 1.91 -1.53 -4.97
CA GLY A 64 2.94 -0.59 -5.39
C GLY A 64 2.54 0.12 -6.68
N LEU A 65 2.22 1.41 -6.61
CA LEU A 65 1.69 2.19 -7.74
C LEU A 65 2.50 3.47 -7.97
N ASN A 66 2.35 4.09 -9.14
CA ASN A 66 2.87 5.45 -9.36
C ASN A 66 1.96 6.49 -8.67
N HIS A 67 0.65 6.27 -8.79
CA HIS A 67 -0.44 7.00 -8.13
C HIS A 67 -1.68 6.10 -8.10
N CYS A 68 -2.69 6.44 -7.28
CA CYS A 68 -3.97 5.71 -7.29
C CYS A 68 -4.68 5.84 -8.64
N PHE A 69 -5.46 4.85 -9.04
CA PHE A 69 -6.29 4.91 -10.24
C PHE A 69 -7.73 5.33 -9.89
N SER A 70 -8.33 6.19 -10.73
CA SER A 70 -9.67 6.73 -10.49
C SER A 70 -10.51 6.91 -11.76
N GLU A 71 -10.18 6.14 -12.81
CA GLU A 71 -10.93 6.10 -14.07
C GLU A 71 -11.96 4.98 -14.02
N PHE A 72 -13.18 5.31 -13.61
CA PHE A 72 -14.23 4.31 -13.43
C PHE A 72 -14.80 3.85 -14.78
N CYS A 73 -15.01 2.55 -14.91
CA CYS A 73 -15.63 1.90 -16.07
C CYS A 73 -16.67 0.87 -15.61
N THR A 74 -17.47 0.38 -16.56
CA THR A 74 -18.38 -0.75 -16.30
C THR A 74 -17.64 -2.09 -16.31
N ASP A 75 -18.27 -3.14 -15.76
CA ASP A 75 -17.71 -4.50 -15.82
C ASP A 75 -17.56 -4.99 -17.28
N ASP A 76 -18.47 -4.58 -18.16
CA ASP A 76 -18.43 -4.90 -19.59
C ASP A 76 -17.24 -4.21 -20.30
N GLU A 77 -16.95 -2.96 -19.95
CA GLU A 77 -15.76 -2.25 -20.46
C GLU A 77 -14.48 -2.93 -19.98
N ALA A 78 -14.38 -3.25 -18.68
CA ALA A 78 -13.23 -3.96 -18.12
C ALA A 78 -13.06 -5.36 -18.75
N ALA A 79 -14.15 -6.09 -18.98
CA ALA A 79 -14.13 -7.39 -19.64
C ALA A 79 -13.66 -7.29 -21.10
N SER A 80 -14.09 -6.27 -21.83
CA SER A 80 -13.62 -6.02 -23.19
C SER A 80 -12.10 -5.77 -23.24
N ILE A 81 -11.57 -4.98 -22.30
CA ILE A 81 -10.13 -4.72 -22.18
C ILE A 81 -9.36 -6.00 -21.86
N PHE A 82 -9.88 -6.81 -20.94
CA PHE A 82 -9.32 -8.12 -20.58
C PHE A 82 -9.24 -9.06 -21.78
N GLU A 83 -10.32 -9.20 -22.55
CA GLU A 83 -10.34 -10.07 -23.73
C GLU A 83 -9.38 -9.59 -24.84
N LYS A 84 -9.28 -8.28 -25.05
CA LYS A 84 -8.26 -7.71 -25.98
C LYS A 84 -6.85 -8.08 -25.55
N ALA A 85 -6.52 -7.92 -24.27
CA ALA A 85 -5.21 -8.26 -23.73
C ALA A 85 -4.91 -9.76 -23.88
N ARG A 86 -5.89 -10.63 -23.59
CA ARG A 86 -5.77 -12.08 -23.81
C ARG A 86 -5.59 -12.46 -25.27
N ALA A 87 -6.17 -11.69 -26.20
CA ALA A 87 -5.96 -11.85 -27.64
C ALA A 87 -4.61 -11.28 -28.13
N GLY A 88 -3.73 -10.83 -27.23
CA GLY A 88 -2.41 -10.30 -27.58
C GLY A 88 -2.41 -8.81 -27.96
N THR A 89 -3.54 -8.10 -27.79
CA THR A 89 -3.62 -6.66 -28.07
C THR A 89 -3.34 -5.87 -26.81
N ALA A 90 -2.24 -5.09 -26.80
CA ALA A 90 -1.91 -4.25 -25.66
C ALA A 90 -2.98 -3.18 -25.43
N ALA A 91 -3.42 -3.03 -24.18
CA ALA A 91 -4.32 -1.96 -23.78
C ALA A 91 -3.66 -0.58 -24.00
N THR A 92 -4.46 0.38 -24.48
CA THR A 92 -4.07 1.80 -24.46
C THR A 92 -3.94 2.31 -23.03
N ASP A 93 -3.30 3.47 -22.84
CA ASP A 93 -3.13 4.06 -21.50
C ASP A 93 -4.48 4.30 -20.78
N GLU A 94 -5.52 4.72 -21.52
CA GLU A 94 -6.87 4.89 -20.98
C GLU A 94 -7.51 3.55 -20.59
N GLU A 95 -7.40 2.54 -21.46
CA GLU A 95 -7.91 1.20 -21.16
C GLU A 95 -7.20 0.59 -19.95
N PHE A 96 -5.87 0.75 -19.85
CA PHE A 96 -5.10 0.31 -18.68
C PHE A 96 -5.60 0.97 -17.39
N ARG A 97 -5.76 2.30 -17.37
CA ARG A 97 -6.22 3.01 -16.17
C ARG A 97 -7.64 2.64 -15.77
N LYS A 98 -8.54 2.41 -16.74
CA LYS A 98 -9.90 1.87 -16.48
C LYS A 98 -9.84 0.47 -15.87
N PHE A 99 -9.10 -0.44 -16.49
CA PHE A 99 -8.96 -1.81 -16.03
C PHE A 99 -8.32 -1.89 -14.65
N ALA A 100 -7.25 -1.13 -14.41
CA ALA A 100 -6.57 -1.04 -13.14
C ALA A 100 -7.47 -0.44 -12.05
N THR A 101 -8.28 0.58 -12.37
CA THR A 101 -9.28 1.11 -11.43
C THR A 101 -10.31 0.03 -11.05
N SER A 102 -10.83 -0.72 -12.02
CA SER A 102 -11.79 -1.81 -11.79
C SER A 102 -11.21 -2.89 -10.87
N LEU A 103 -9.97 -3.33 -11.12
CA LEU A 103 -9.30 -4.31 -10.27
C LEU A 103 -8.95 -3.78 -8.87
N MET A 104 -8.49 -2.53 -8.75
CA MET A 104 -8.20 -1.94 -7.45
C MET A 104 -9.45 -1.84 -6.58
N LEU A 105 -10.60 -1.47 -7.15
CA LEU A 105 -11.88 -1.50 -6.46
C LEU A 105 -12.25 -2.93 -6.03
N PHE A 106 -12.13 -3.90 -6.94
CA PHE A 106 -12.37 -5.31 -6.62
C PHE A 106 -11.46 -5.82 -5.48
N PHE A 107 -10.17 -5.46 -5.47
CA PHE A 107 -9.28 -5.79 -4.36
C PHE A 107 -9.70 -5.11 -3.06
N GLY A 108 -10.16 -3.86 -3.12
CA GLY A 108 -10.74 -3.16 -1.97
C GLY A 108 -11.95 -3.89 -1.39
N ASP A 109 -12.85 -4.38 -2.26
CA ASP A 109 -14.01 -5.18 -1.86
C ASP A 109 -13.57 -6.48 -1.17
N LEU A 110 -12.63 -7.23 -1.75
CA LEU A 110 -12.07 -8.45 -1.14
C LEU A 110 -11.49 -8.18 0.26
N ASP A 111 -10.71 -7.10 0.38
CA ASP A 111 -10.09 -6.71 1.64
C ASP A 111 -11.16 -6.32 2.68
N ALA A 112 -12.19 -5.58 2.29
CA ALA A 112 -13.28 -5.18 3.17
C ALA A 112 -14.09 -6.40 3.65
N GLU A 113 -14.46 -7.31 2.73
CA GLU A 113 -15.20 -8.55 3.03
C GLU A 113 -14.50 -9.40 4.11
N LYS A 114 -13.16 -9.44 4.11
CA LYS A 114 -12.35 -10.22 5.07
C LYS A 114 -11.79 -9.37 6.22
N CYS A 115 -12.13 -8.09 6.29
CA CYS A 115 -11.58 -7.13 7.25
C CYS A 115 -10.04 -7.05 7.24
N TRP A 116 -9.43 -7.07 6.06
CA TRP A 116 -8.00 -6.90 5.88
C TRP A 116 -7.58 -5.43 5.93
N THR A 117 -6.28 -5.23 6.14
CA THR A 117 -5.64 -3.94 5.94
C THR A 117 -5.04 -3.84 4.55
N LYS A 118 -5.46 -2.83 3.79
CA LYS A 118 -4.91 -2.50 2.47
C LYS A 118 -3.77 -1.50 2.57
N GLN A 119 -2.63 -1.79 1.98
CA GLN A 119 -1.50 -0.87 1.91
C GLN A 119 -1.36 -0.28 0.51
N LEU A 120 -1.18 1.03 0.43
CA LEU A 120 -0.95 1.76 -0.82
C LEU A 120 0.41 2.44 -0.76
N HIS A 121 1.39 1.87 -1.45
CA HIS A 121 2.73 2.44 -1.62
C HIS A 121 2.80 3.16 -2.97
N VAL A 122 2.81 4.49 -2.96
CA VAL A 122 2.71 5.29 -4.19
C VAL A 122 3.86 6.27 -4.39
N GLY A 123 4.20 6.48 -5.67
CA GLY A 123 5.17 7.50 -6.09
C GLY A 123 6.57 6.99 -6.45
N ALA A 124 6.75 5.68 -6.64
CA ALA A 124 8.02 5.13 -7.11
C ALA A 124 8.19 5.31 -8.63
N MET A 125 9.30 5.90 -9.06
CA MET A 125 9.73 5.92 -10.45
C MET A 125 10.75 4.80 -10.66
N ARG A 126 10.39 3.77 -11.42
CA ARG A 126 11.14 2.51 -11.48
C ARG A 126 11.94 2.35 -12.76
N ASN A 127 13.01 1.57 -12.70
CA ASN A 127 13.80 1.13 -13.84
C ASN A 127 14.36 2.29 -14.70
N ASN A 128 14.81 3.37 -14.04
CA ASN A 128 15.27 4.59 -14.72
C ASN A 128 16.51 4.37 -15.60
N ASN A 129 17.31 3.35 -15.29
CA ASN A 129 18.46 2.97 -16.09
C ASN A 129 18.08 1.82 -17.04
N GLY A 130 17.67 2.16 -18.25
CA GLY A 130 17.24 1.18 -19.26
C GLY A 130 18.32 0.19 -19.68
N LEU A 131 19.61 0.58 -19.64
CA LEU A 131 20.72 -0.34 -19.95
C LEU A 131 20.81 -1.45 -18.90
N LEU A 132 20.85 -1.09 -17.61
CA LEU A 132 20.92 -2.06 -16.52
C LEU A 132 19.63 -2.87 -16.38
N PHE A 133 18.48 -2.27 -16.66
CA PHE A 133 17.21 -2.99 -16.68
C PHE A 133 17.22 -4.13 -17.71
N ASN A 134 17.71 -3.88 -18.93
CA ASN A 134 17.79 -4.91 -19.97
C ASN A 134 18.81 -6.01 -19.66
N GLU A 135 19.86 -5.70 -18.89
CA GLU A 135 20.92 -6.67 -18.54
C GLU A 135 20.57 -7.50 -17.30
N ILE A 136 19.99 -6.89 -16.26
CA ILE A 136 19.84 -7.50 -14.92
C ILE A 136 18.38 -7.60 -14.49
N GLY A 137 17.50 -6.71 -14.95
CA GLY A 137 16.07 -6.68 -14.61
C GLY A 137 15.70 -5.64 -13.56
N THR A 138 14.69 -5.94 -12.73
CA THR A 138 14.10 -5.03 -11.74
C THR A 138 14.78 -5.08 -10.38
N ASP A 139 14.49 -4.09 -9.52
CA ASP A 139 14.89 -4.07 -8.10
C ASP A 139 16.42 -4.07 -7.85
N ILE A 140 17.16 -3.43 -8.77
CA ILE A 140 18.63 -3.35 -8.78
C ILE A 140 19.20 -2.00 -8.30
N GLY A 141 18.39 -1.18 -7.63
CA GLY A 141 18.81 0.15 -7.16
C GLY A 141 18.77 1.24 -8.23
N CYS A 142 18.00 1.05 -9.31
CA CYS A 142 17.77 2.04 -10.36
C CYS A 142 16.39 2.69 -10.29
N ASP A 143 15.80 2.73 -9.10
CA ASP A 143 14.50 3.33 -8.81
C ASP A 143 14.70 4.65 -8.04
N SER A 144 13.77 5.59 -8.15
CA SER A 144 13.84 6.92 -7.53
C SER A 144 12.47 7.42 -7.07
N ILE A 145 12.48 8.55 -6.38
CA ILE A 145 11.27 9.32 -6.04
C ILE A 145 10.67 9.88 -7.34
N GLY A 146 9.36 9.67 -7.54
CA GLY A 146 8.58 10.34 -8.58
C GLY A 146 7.72 11.50 -8.05
N ASP A 147 7.08 12.22 -8.97
CA ASP A 147 6.44 13.52 -8.72
C ASP A 147 5.01 13.65 -9.31
N TRP A 148 4.32 12.52 -9.54
CA TRP A 148 2.92 12.54 -9.97
C TRP A 148 2.01 13.18 -8.92
N ASN A 149 0.98 13.90 -9.39
CA ASN A 149 -0.09 14.42 -8.53
C ASN A 149 -0.85 13.27 -7.85
N GLN A 150 -0.79 13.19 -6.52
CA GLN A 150 -1.39 12.09 -5.75
C GLN A 150 -2.83 12.35 -5.31
N GLY A 151 -3.17 13.60 -4.95
CA GLY A 151 -4.36 13.90 -4.15
C GLY A 151 -5.71 13.60 -4.80
N GLU A 152 -5.93 14.06 -6.03
CA GLU A 152 -7.25 13.92 -6.68
C GLU A 152 -7.62 12.46 -6.91
N ALA A 153 -6.72 11.70 -7.53
CA ALA A 153 -6.99 10.30 -7.84
C ALA A 153 -7.13 9.45 -6.56
N MET A 154 -6.33 9.73 -5.53
CA MET A 154 -6.46 9.06 -4.22
C MET A 154 -7.79 9.38 -3.54
N SER A 155 -8.21 10.65 -3.53
CA SER A 155 -9.50 11.07 -2.98
C SER A 155 -10.66 10.36 -3.66
N ARG A 156 -10.67 10.33 -5.00
CA ARG A 156 -11.71 9.66 -5.78
C ARG A 156 -11.75 8.16 -5.54
N TYR A 157 -10.60 7.51 -5.48
CA TYR A 157 -10.49 6.07 -5.24
C TYR A 157 -11.01 5.67 -3.86
N LEU A 158 -10.50 6.31 -2.79
CA LEU A 158 -10.95 6.05 -1.42
C LEU A 158 -12.42 6.46 -1.24
N GLY A 159 -12.82 7.57 -1.86
CA GLY A 159 -14.21 8.05 -1.89
C GLY A 159 -15.15 7.01 -2.46
N ARG A 160 -14.82 6.40 -3.61
CA ARG A 160 -15.65 5.35 -4.21
C ARG A 160 -15.80 4.13 -3.30
N LEU A 161 -14.72 3.64 -2.69
CA LEU A 161 -14.81 2.53 -1.74
C LEU A 161 -15.66 2.89 -0.52
N SER A 162 -15.55 4.12 -0.03
CA SER A 162 -16.36 4.61 1.09
C SER A 162 -17.84 4.72 0.72
N GLU A 163 -18.16 5.23 -0.47
CA GLU A 163 -19.53 5.38 -0.98
C GLU A 163 -20.25 4.04 -1.10
N THR A 164 -19.53 2.97 -1.48
CA THR A 164 -20.09 1.61 -1.60
C THR A 164 -20.08 0.84 -0.28
N GLY A 165 -19.57 1.43 0.82
CA GLY A 165 -19.45 0.76 2.11
C GLY A 165 -18.33 -0.28 2.19
N ASN A 166 -17.43 -0.29 1.20
CA ASN A 166 -16.37 -1.29 1.04
C ASN A 166 -14.97 -0.71 1.26
N LEU A 167 -14.83 0.37 2.05
CA LEU A 167 -13.51 0.88 2.44
C LEU A 167 -12.92 -0.01 3.55
N PRO A 168 -11.85 -0.80 3.29
CA PRO A 168 -11.17 -1.56 4.33
C PRO A 168 -10.37 -0.63 5.26
N GLN A 169 -9.67 -1.21 6.25
CA GLN A 169 -8.57 -0.48 6.88
C GLN A 169 -7.52 -0.18 5.81
N VAL A 170 -6.98 1.04 5.77
CA VAL A 170 -5.98 1.45 4.77
C VAL A 170 -4.75 2.05 5.44
N VAL A 171 -3.56 1.76 4.91
CA VAL A 171 -2.34 2.51 5.22
C VAL A 171 -1.80 3.13 3.94
N LEU A 172 -1.61 4.45 3.95
CA LEU A 172 -1.09 5.24 2.84
C LEU A 172 0.40 5.50 3.05
N TYR A 173 1.21 5.25 2.02
CA TYR A 173 2.64 5.56 2.00
C TYR A 173 2.98 6.33 0.72
N ASN A 174 3.64 7.47 0.87
CA ASN A 174 4.20 8.26 -0.23
C ASN A 174 5.73 8.06 -0.29
N LEU A 175 6.30 8.18 -1.49
CA LEU A 175 7.75 8.19 -1.68
C LEU A 175 8.34 9.60 -1.79
N ASN A 176 7.49 10.62 -1.99
CA ASN A 176 7.91 12.00 -2.15
C ASN A 176 7.53 12.84 -0.92
N PRO A 177 8.49 13.38 -0.14
CA PRO A 177 8.19 14.06 1.12
C PRO A 177 7.38 15.35 0.94
N ALA A 178 7.32 15.91 -0.27
CA ALA A 178 6.43 17.03 -0.60
C ALA A 178 4.94 16.68 -0.37
N ASP A 179 4.58 15.39 -0.44
CA ASP A 179 3.21 14.92 -0.26
C ASP A 179 2.86 14.60 1.21
N ASN A 180 3.77 14.75 2.17
CA ASN A 180 3.52 14.33 3.57
C ASN A 180 2.24 14.95 4.17
N TYR A 181 2.06 16.26 4.01
CA TYR A 181 0.86 16.96 4.52
C TYR A 181 -0.40 16.61 3.72
N LEU A 182 -0.24 16.34 2.42
CA LEU A 182 -1.35 15.84 1.59
C LEU A 182 -1.82 14.48 2.11
N PHE A 183 -0.91 13.55 2.38
CA PHE A 183 -1.25 12.20 2.85
C PHE A 183 -1.81 12.21 4.28
N ALA A 184 -1.23 13.01 5.16
CA ALA A 184 -1.72 13.17 6.53
C ALA A 184 -3.16 13.71 6.55
N THR A 185 -3.47 14.73 5.73
CA THR A 185 -4.83 15.28 5.63
C THR A 185 -5.78 14.37 4.85
N MET A 186 -5.29 13.64 3.83
CA MET A 186 -6.09 12.65 3.11
C MET A 186 -6.58 11.52 4.02
N ALA A 187 -5.71 11.00 4.89
CA ALA A 187 -6.09 9.99 5.87
C ALA A 187 -7.21 10.49 6.80
N GLY A 188 -7.19 11.78 7.16
CA GLY A 188 -8.22 12.40 8.01
C GLY A 188 -9.63 12.48 7.40
N ASN A 189 -9.77 12.33 6.08
CA ASN A 189 -11.08 12.33 5.41
C ASN A 189 -11.88 11.04 5.65
N PHE A 190 -11.23 9.95 6.04
CA PHE A 190 -11.82 8.61 6.08
C PHE A 190 -11.51 7.88 7.38
N THR A 191 -12.51 7.21 7.95
CA THR A 191 -12.30 6.38 9.15
C THR A 191 -11.53 5.10 8.78
N GLY A 192 -10.56 4.70 9.61
CA GLY A 192 -9.79 3.47 9.38
C GLY A 192 -8.62 3.63 8.40
N VAL A 193 -8.32 4.85 7.97
CA VAL A 193 -7.15 5.17 7.13
C VAL A 193 -6.02 5.72 8.00
N GLN A 194 -4.80 5.24 7.76
CA GLN A 194 -3.58 5.63 8.45
C GLN A 194 -2.58 6.23 7.47
N PHE A 195 -1.83 7.23 7.91
CA PHE A 195 -0.62 7.67 7.23
C PHE A 195 0.56 6.87 7.79
N GLY A 196 1.18 6.06 6.93
CA GLY A 196 2.27 5.15 7.29
C GLY A 196 3.61 5.86 7.54
N SER A 197 4.57 5.11 8.10
CA SER A 197 5.93 5.59 8.35
C SER A 197 6.64 6.03 7.06
N GLY A 198 7.74 6.79 7.21
CA GLY A 198 8.61 7.17 6.09
C GLY A 198 9.03 5.94 5.30
N TRP A 199 8.68 5.90 4.01
CA TRP A 199 8.89 4.74 3.15
C TRP A 199 10.19 4.85 2.33
N TRP A 200 10.96 3.75 2.30
CA TRP A 200 12.12 3.55 1.43
C TRP A 200 13.18 4.66 1.55
N PHE A 201 13.26 5.60 0.61
CA PHE A 201 14.21 6.72 0.69
C PHE A 201 13.93 7.65 1.88
N LEU A 202 12.70 7.60 2.39
CA LEU A 202 12.22 8.37 3.52
C LEU A 202 12.36 7.62 4.86
N ASP A 203 12.85 6.37 4.84
CA ASP A 203 13.19 5.58 6.04
C ASP A 203 14.58 5.98 6.58
N GLN A 204 14.70 7.25 6.94
CA GLN A 204 15.86 7.87 7.56
C GLN A 204 15.42 9.00 8.52
N LYS A 205 16.29 9.43 9.45
CA LYS A 205 15.92 10.29 10.59
C LYS A 205 15.14 11.56 10.18
N GLU A 206 15.67 12.35 9.24
CA GLU A 206 15.07 13.63 8.87
C GLU A 206 13.69 13.42 8.24
N ALA A 207 13.55 12.45 7.35
CA ALA A 207 12.27 12.17 6.71
C ALA A 207 11.26 11.50 7.64
N MET A 208 11.70 10.66 8.59
CA MET A 208 10.84 10.17 9.67
C MET A 208 10.31 11.33 10.52
N GLU A 209 11.16 12.30 10.85
CA GLU A 209 10.74 13.51 11.57
C GLU A 209 9.74 14.33 10.74
N TRP A 210 9.96 14.50 9.43
CA TRP A 210 8.99 15.18 8.56
C TRP A 210 7.64 14.46 8.50
N GLN A 211 7.64 13.13 8.39
CA GLN A 211 6.44 12.31 8.36
C GLN A 211 5.68 12.39 9.69
N MET A 212 6.36 12.18 10.81
CA MET A 212 5.76 12.24 12.14
C MET A 212 5.23 13.65 12.47
N ASN A 213 5.92 14.70 12.04
CA ASN A 213 5.44 16.07 12.20
C ASN A 213 4.19 16.34 11.37
N ALA A 214 4.12 15.89 10.11
CA ALA A 214 2.90 16.02 9.32
C ALA A 214 1.72 15.25 9.95
N LEU A 215 1.96 14.01 10.42
CA LEU A 215 0.95 13.23 11.12
C LEU A 215 0.52 13.87 12.46
N SER A 216 1.45 14.43 13.22
CA SER A 216 1.17 15.10 14.50
C SER A 216 0.32 16.37 14.30
N ASN A 217 0.63 17.17 13.27
CA ASN A 217 -0.10 18.41 12.98
C ASN A 217 -1.50 18.19 12.39
N CYS A 218 -1.68 17.14 11.58
CA CYS A 218 -2.93 16.92 10.83
C CYS A 218 -3.75 15.72 11.30
N GLY A 219 -3.25 14.95 12.26
CA GLY A 219 -3.87 13.70 12.73
C GLY A 219 -3.61 13.44 14.21
N LEU A 220 -3.55 12.17 14.58
CA LEU A 220 -3.35 11.73 15.97
C LEU A 220 -2.09 10.85 16.07
N LEU A 221 -0.95 11.46 16.38
CA LEU A 221 0.32 10.71 16.52
C LEU A 221 0.21 9.57 17.54
N SER A 222 -0.58 9.71 18.60
CA SER A 222 -0.80 8.66 19.61
C SER A 222 -1.47 7.40 19.06
N LYS A 223 -2.12 7.48 17.90
CA LYS A 223 -2.74 6.36 17.19
C LYS A 223 -1.88 5.82 16.04
N PHE A 224 -0.70 6.40 15.81
CA PHE A 224 0.19 5.96 14.75
C PHE A 224 0.58 4.49 14.92
N ILE A 225 0.44 3.71 13.85
CA ILE A 225 0.78 2.28 13.83
C ILE A 225 2.30 2.02 13.80
N GLY A 226 3.12 3.06 13.66
CA GLY A 226 4.56 2.96 13.85
C GLY A 226 5.31 2.35 12.67
N MET A 227 6.36 1.60 12.99
CA MET A 227 7.44 1.25 12.07
C MET A 227 7.30 -0.15 11.47
N LEU A 228 7.73 -0.28 10.20
CA LEU A 228 8.03 -1.55 9.54
C LEU A 228 9.39 -1.46 8.84
N THR A 229 10.05 -2.59 8.61
CA THR A 229 11.41 -2.58 8.02
C THR A 229 11.45 -2.42 6.49
N ASP A 230 10.38 -2.81 5.80
CA ASP A 230 10.29 -2.93 4.32
C ASP A 230 11.58 -3.49 3.68
N SER A 231 12.07 -4.60 4.21
CA SER A 231 13.41 -5.10 3.88
C SER A 231 13.42 -6.59 3.64
N ARG A 232 14.24 -7.00 2.66
CA ARG A 232 14.61 -8.39 2.41
C ARG A 232 15.79 -8.88 3.27
N SER A 233 16.43 -8.00 4.06
CA SER A 233 17.56 -8.35 4.92
C SER A 233 17.09 -8.74 6.31
N PHE A 234 17.54 -9.89 6.81
CA PHE A 234 17.32 -10.28 8.22
C PHE A 234 18.06 -9.38 9.22
N MET A 235 19.04 -8.60 8.76
CA MET A 235 19.76 -7.62 9.60
C MET A 235 19.07 -6.25 9.62
N SER A 236 17.81 -6.15 9.19
CA SER A 236 17.08 -4.89 9.10
C SER A 236 16.37 -4.46 10.39
N PHE A 237 16.23 -5.34 11.38
CA PHE A 237 15.56 -5.01 12.66
C PHE A 237 16.14 -3.80 13.42
N PRO A 238 17.44 -3.45 13.33
CA PRO A 238 17.94 -2.17 13.85
C PRO A 238 17.23 -0.92 13.31
N ARG A 239 16.52 -1.00 12.17
CA ARG A 239 15.62 0.08 11.71
C ARG A 239 14.53 0.40 12.73
N HIS A 240 14.02 -0.58 13.47
CA HIS A 240 13.09 -0.33 14.57
C HIS A 240 13.77 0.42 15.72
N GLU A 241 15.02 0.08 16.07
CA GLU A 241 15.76 0.85 17.09
C GLU A 241 15.97 2.29 16.63
N TYR A 242 16.36 2.48 15.37
CA TYR A 242 16.55 3.79 14.77
C TYR A 242 15.27 4.63 14.82
N PHE A 243 14.14 4.08 14.38
CA PHE A 243 12.83 4.70 14.50
C PHE A 243 12.48 5.06 15.95
N ARG A 244 12.64 4.12 16.90
CA ARG A 244 12.29 4.33 18.31
C ARG A 244 13.10 5.46 18.93
N ARG A 245 14.39 5.56 18.62
CA ARG A 245 15.26 6.66 19.08
C ARG A 245 14.81 7.99 18.49
N THR A 246 14.48 8.02 17.19
CA THR A 246 13.97 9.23 16.53
C THR A 246 12.65 9.69 17.15
N LEU A 247 11.69 8.77 17.36
CA LEU A 247 10.42 9.06 18.03
C LEU A 247 10.61 9.60 19.45
N CYS A 248 11.42 8.91 20.27
CA CYS A 248 11.64 9.33 21.66
C CYS A 248 12.37 10.67 21.74
N ASN A 249 13.32 10.94 20.84
CA ASN A 249 13.98 12.25 20.78
C ASN A 249 13.00 13.35 20.37
N LEU A 250 12.13 13.10 19.38
CA LEU A 250 11.11 14.07 18.95
C LEU A 250 10.20 14.45 20.13
N LEU A 251 9.59 13.45 20.79
CA LEU A 251 8.69 13.67 21.93
C LEU A 251 9.41 14.29 23.13
N GLY A 252 10.64 13.85 23.42
CA GLY A 252 11.45 14.38 24.51
C GLY A 252 11.81 15.85 24.30
N ASN A 253 12.19 16.23 23.09
CA ASN A 253 12.48 17.62 22.73
C ASN A 253 11.22 18.50 22.85
N ASP A 254 10.07 18.00 22.39
CA ASP A 254 8.79 18.73 22.52
C ASP A 254 8.39 18.94 23.99
N ALA A 255 8.63 17.93 24.84
CA ALA A 255 8.36 18.02 26.28
C ALA A 255 9.32 18.99 26.99
N GLU A 256 10.63 18.94 26.67
CA GLU A 256 11.64 19.87 27.21
C GLU A 256 11.36 21.32 26.78
N ALA A 257 10.91 21.52 25.55
CA ALA A 257 10.53 22.83 25.02
C ALA A 257 9.18 23.34 25.57
N GLY A 258 8.44 22.53 26.33
CA GLY A 258 7.12 22.88 26.86
C GLY A 258 6.01 22.94 25.81
N LEU A 259 6.18 22.28 24.66
CA LEU A 259 5.17 22.16 23.61
C LEU A 259 4.12 21.10 23.96
N ILE A 260 4.52 20.07 24.72
CA ILE A 260 3.63 19.05 25.29
C ILE A 260 3.92 18.85 26.78
N PRO A 261 3.00 18.27 27.57
CA PRO A 261 3.25 17.98 28.98
C PRO A 261 4.42 17.03 29.17
N ASN A 262 5.37 17.40 30.04
CA ASN A 262 6.44 16.52 30.49
C ASN A 262 5.92 15.57 31.59
N ASP A 263 5.10 14.60 31.17
CA ASP A 263 4.43 13.63 32.04
C ASP A 263 4.60 12.22 31.48
N ASP A 264 5.43 11.41 32.15
CA ASP A 264 5.71 10.02 31.78
C ASP A 264 4.45 9.13 31.78
N THR A 265 3.43 9.49 32.57
CA THR A 265 2.17 8.73 32.61
C THR A 265 1.35 8.89 31.33
N LEU A 266 1.62 9.94 30.56
CA LEU A 266 1.03 10.18 29.24
C LEU A 266 1.97 9.72 28.11
N LEU A 267 3.24 10.11 28.19
CA LEU A 267 4.23 9.87 27.12
C LEU A 267 4.67 8.41 27.06
N GLY A 268 4.87 7.74 28.20
CA GLY A 268 5.29 6.34 28.27
C GLY A 268 4.32 5.41 27.52
N PRO A 269 3.02 5.40 27.86
CA PRO A 269 2.03 4.59 27.13
C PRO A 269 1.92 4.95 25.64
N MET A 270 2.07 6.23 25.28
CA MET A 270 2.06 6.64 23.87
C MET A 270 3.23 6.00 23.10
N VAL A 271 4.44 6.03 23.66
CA VAL A 271 5.62 5.40 23.05
C VAL A 271 5.41 3.89 22.92
N GLU A 272 4.94 3.20 23.97
CA GLU A 272 4.66 1.76 23.92
C GLU A 272 3.62 1.40 22.85
N ASN A 273 2.57 2.22 22.73
CA ASN A 273 1.52 2.03 21.75
C ASN A 273 2.03 2.17 20.32
N ILE A 274 2.77 3.24 20.01
CA ILE A 274 3.36 3.46 18.68
C ILE A 274 4.41 2.38 18.36
N CYS A 275 5.14 1.89 19.37
CA CYS A 275 6.16 0.87 19.17
C CYS A 275 5.60 -0.53 18.90
N PHE A 276 4.34 -0.82 19.29
CA PHE A 276 3.77 -2.16 19.12
C PHE A 276 2.24 -2.25 19.24
N ALA A 277 1.63 -1.71 20.30
CA ALA A 277 0.23 -2.02 20.60
C ALA A 277 -0.75 -1.54 19.50
N ASN A 278 -0.50 -0.37 18.91
CA ASN A 278 -1.32 0.18 17.85
C ASN A 278 -1.33 -0.74 16.62
N VAL A 279 -0.17 -1.22 16.15
CA VAL A 279 -0.10 -2.10 14.97
C VAL A 279 -0.70 -3.48 15.24
N ARG A 280 -0.52 -4.03 16.45
CA ARG A 280 -1.19 -5.27 16.87
C ARG A 280 -2.70 -5.15 16.71
N ASP A 281 -3.27 -4.09 17.27
CA ASP A 281 -4.72 -3.91 17.31
C ASP A 281 -5.27 -3.54 15.92
N PHE A 282 -4.46 -2.85 15.10
CA PHE A 282 -4.84 -2.43 13.75
C PHE A 282 -4.83 -3.57 12.73
N LEU A 283 -3.76 -4.38 12.66
CA LEU A 283 -3.56 -5.38 11.59
C LEU A 283 -4.35 -6.69 11.79
N ARG A 284 -4.97 -6.89 12.96
CA ARG A 284 -5.79 -8.08 13.28
C ARG A 284 -5.08 -9.42 13.01
N LEU A 285 -3.75 -9.41 13.06
CA LEU A 285 -2.92 -10.60 13.02
C LEU A 285 -2.94 -11.23 14.41
N GLU A 286 -2.98 -12.56 14.48
CA GLU A 286 -2.81 -13.24 15.75
C GLU A 286 -1.36 -13.06 16.20
N LEU A 287 -1.09 -12.40 17.33
CA LEU A 287 0.26 -12.29 17.88
C LEU A 287 0.63 -13.44 18.82
#